data_AF-A0A8E0UWP9-F1
#
_entry.id   AF-A0A8E0UWP9-F1
#
_cell.length_a   1.000
_cell.length_b   1.000
_cell.length_c   1.000
_cell.angle_alpha   90.00
_cell.angle_beta   90.00
_cell.angle_gamma   90.00
#
_symmetry.space_group_name_H-M   'P 1'
#
loop_
_entity.id
_entity.type
_entity.pdbx_description
1 polymer ?
#
loop_
_entity_poly.entity_id
_entity_poly.type
_entity_poly.pdbx_seq_one_letter_code
_entity_poly.pdbx_strand_id
1 'polypeptide(L)'
;MHSKPFPCRFPPCNASYQRKEHRRRHEARHSRGQVFKCTTCDQQFGRSDTLRRHMRSMHGVEAPARIKFACTSCRNQKARCQGGSPCSNCLRRGLQCSLAQEDEDEGQQIGDLSGSTDSGPVAHPSPTHPKASRSEKERHYISLYFRLFHPYWRFIHQGSFKESAETPLLVQSMIVIGLWLSNEDNAQSRAIALHNVLSSAIHQQREIWDASESEAACSSCSWPIPTYQAILLHIIFAILYKDRGALGLDLRPALSAADAELLRRLVVSCKKLGMLYYPNMLARYCRNDLPSYVWVSIEEVKRFNIALYKVCTACSGKGCGQGVLDTTKASSRELRAQDLQFPLPKNTPLWNAVGRADWVSVATEEVHRHILDETLEHEWISKSAHVLEALDAA
;
A
#
# COMPACT_ATOMS: atom_id res chain seq x y z
N MET A 1 -21.28 -8.15 -36.71
CA MET A 1 -19.95 -7.54 -36.48
C MET A 1 -19.18 -8.37 -35.46
N HIS A 2 -17.88 -8.63 -35.66
CA HIS A 2 -17.06 -9.36 -34.69
C HIS A 2 -16.47 -8.38 -33.65
N SER A 3 -16.89 -8.45 -32.39
CA SER A 3 -16.33 -7.61 -31.33
C SER A 3 -14.94 -8.09 -30.93
N LYS A 4 -13.91 -7.25 -31.14
CA LYS A 4 -12.54 -7.55 -30.69
C LYS A 4 -12.54 -7.76 -29.16
N PRO A 5 -12.08 -8.92 -28.65
CA PRO A 5 -12.16 -9.23 -27.23
C PRO A 5 -11.28 -8.28 -26.40
N PHE A 6 -11.62 -8.12 -25.13
CA PHE A 6 -10.89 -7.28 -24.17
C PHE A 6 -9.86 -8.15 -23.41
N PRO A 7 -8.57 -8.20 -23.81
CA PRO A 7 -7.53 -8.91 -23.06
C PRO A 7 -7.25 -8.20 -21.73
N CYS A 8 -6.94 -8.98 -20.70
CA CYS A 8 -6.45 -8.51 -19.40
C CYS A 8 -5.17 -7.69 -19.57
N ARG A 9 -5.05 -6.60 -18.82
CA ARG A 9 -3.91 -5.67 -18.88
C ARG A 9 -2.74 -6.02 -17.94
N PHE A 10 -2.67 -7.25 -17.43
CA PHE A 10 -1.72 -7.64 -16.39
C PHE A 10 -0.88 -8.84 -16.86
N PRO A 11 0.40 -8.65 -17.26
CA PRO A 11 1.31 -9.75 -17.56
C PRO A 11 1.57 -10.60 -16.29
N PRO A 12 1.67 -11.94 -16.38
CA PRO A 12 1.60 -12.80 -17.57
C PRO A 12 0.18 -13.36 -17.86
N CYS A 13 -0.88 -12.66 -17.47
CA CYS A 13 -2.25 -13.18 -17.55
C CYS A 13 -2.90 -12.97 -18.93
N ASN A 14 -2.79 -13.99 -19.79
CA ASN A 14 -3.33 -13.99 -21.16
C ASN A 14 -4.87 -14.14 -21.26
N ALA A 15 -5.61 -13.90 -20.18
CA ALA A 15 -7.07 -14.02 -20.17
C ALA A 15 -7.73 -12.90 -21.00
N SER A 16 -8.78 -13.21 -21.77
CA SER A 16 -9.55 -12.22 -22.52
C SER A 16 -11.06 -12.41 -22.37
N TYR A 17 -11.82 -11.32 -22.52
CA TYR A 17 -13.25 -11.28 -22.20
C TYR A 17 -14.05 -10.54 -23.27
N GLN A 18 -15.24 -11.04 -23.59
CA GLN A 18 -16.15 -10.39 -24.57
C GLN A 18 -16.77 -9.07 -24.07
N ARG A 19 -16.60 -8.71 -22.79
CA ARG A 19 -17.13 -7.46 -22.21
C ARG A 19 -16.10 -6.79 -21.30
N LYS A 20 -15.95 -5.46 -21.46
CA LYS A 20 -15.08 -4.58 -20.65
C LYS A 20 -15.30 -4.73 -19.14
N GLU A 21 -16.54 -4.97 -18.70
CA GLU A 21 -16.90 -5.16 -17.30
C GLU A 21 -16.35 -6.49 -16.73
N HIS A 22 -16.44 -7.59 -17.49
CA HIS A 22 -15.91 -8.90 -17.07
C HIS A 22 -14.38 -8.86 -16.99
N ARG A 23 -13.71 -8.17 -17.92
CA ARG A 23 -12.27 -7.90 -17.83
C ARG A 23 -11.94 -7.09 -16.58
N ARG A 24 -12.64 -5.97 -16.31
CA ARG A 24 -12.42 -5.15 -15.10
C ARG A 24 -12.60 -5.96 -13.82
N ARG A 25 -13.58 -6.87 -13.78
CA ARG A 25 -13.84 -7.78 -12.65
C ARG A 25 -12.74 -8.84 -12.46
N HIS A 26 -12.09 -9.27 -13.55
CA HIS A 26 -10.90 -10.10 -13.50
C HIS A 26 -9.65 -9.30 -13.09
N GLU A 27 -9.48 -8.07 -13.58
CA GLU A 27 -8.38 -7.18 -13.23
C GLU A 27 -8.39 -6.81 -11.73
N ALA A 28 -9.57 -6.72 -11.11
CA ALA A 28 -9.75 -6.60 -9.66
C ALA A 28 -9.37 -7.86 -8.84
N ARG A 29 -8.88 -8.93 -9.48
CA ARG A 29 -8.21 -10.06 -8.81
C ARG A 29 -6.67 -9.92 -8.82
N HIS A 30 -6.12 -9.13 -9.74
CA HIS A 30 -4.69 -8.81 -9.79
C HIS A 30 -4.37 -7.61 -8.89
N SER A 31 -5.14 -6.53 -9.02
CA SER A 31 -5.18 -5.43 -8.05
C SER A 31 -6.07 -5.85 -6.88
N ARG A 32 -5.50 -6.10 -5.69
CA ARG A 32 -6.18 -6.60 -4.47
C ARG A 32 -7.12 -5.57 -3.82
N GLY A 33 -8.09 -5.05 -4.56
CA GLY A 33 -9.03 -4.03 -4.11
C GLY A 33 -10.26 -4.60 -3.38
N GLN A 34 -10.49 -4.14 -2.16
CA GLN A 34 -11.72 -4.32 -1.36
C GLN A 34 -12.24 -5.77 -1.25
N VAL A 35 -11.57 -6.55 -0.39
CA VAL A 35 -12.07 -7.86 0.06
C VAL A 35 -13.38 -7.72 0.85
N PHE A 36 -14.37 -8.54 0.50
CA PHE A 36 -15.59 -8.74 1.28
C PHE A 36 -15.32 -9.85 2.29
N LYS A 37 -15.00 -9.46 3.53
CA LYS A 37 -14.78 -10.40 4.64
C LYS A 37 -16.10 -11.02 5.10
N CYS A 38 -16.07 -12.28 5.50
CA CYS A 38 -17.12 -12.85 6.33
C CYS A 38 -17.08 -12.24 7.74
N THR A 39 -18.23 -12.13 8.40
CA THR A 39 -18.37 -11.66 9.79
C THR A 39 -18.33 -12.80 10.82
N THR A 40 -18.41 -14.05 10.35
CA THR A 40 -18.56 -15.27 11.16
C THR A 40 -17.33 -16.19 11.06
N CYS A 41 -16.44 -15.97 10.09
CA CYS A 41 -15.12 -16.60 10.00
C CYS A 41 -14.15 -15.73 9.19
N ASP A 42 -12.84 -16.03 9.22
CA ASP A 42 -11.79 -15.24 8.54
C ASP A 42 -11.77 -15.31 7.00
N GLN A 43 -12.78 -15.96 6.37
CA GLN A 43 -12.82 -16.12 4.91
C GLN A 43 -13.06 -14.79 4.19
N GLN A 44 -12.29 -14.57 3.11
CA GLN A 44 -12.27 -13.30 2.37
C GLN A 44 -12.61 -13.50 0.90
N PHE A 45 -13.58 -12.74 0.40
CA PHE A 45 -14.13 -12.91 -0.93
C PHE A 45 -13.87 -11.68 -1.80
N GLY A 46 -13.29 -11.86 -2.99
CA GLY A 46 -13.11 -10.75 -3.95
C GLY A 46 -14.41 -10.19 -4.55
N ARG A 47 -15.59 -10.69 -4.15
CA ARG A 47 -16.90 -10.21 -4.59
C ARG A 47 -17.98 -10.37 -3.50
N SER A 48 -18.90 -9.41 -3.42
CA SER A 48 -20.00 -9.44 -2.45
C SER A 48 -21.04 -10.54 -2.70
N ASP A 49 -21.15 -11.05 -3.93
CA ASP A 49 -22.08 -12.14 -4.27
C ASP A 49 -21.50 -13.52 -3.94
N THR A 50 -20.18 -13.69 -4.00
CA THR A 50 -19.54 -14.90 -3.46
C THR A 50 -19.58 -14.93 -1.93
N LEU A 51 -19.43 -13.77 -1.25
CA LEU A 51 -19.69 -13.67 0.19
C LEU A 51 -21.15 -14.05 0.51
N ARG A 52 -22.15 -13.47 -0.16
CA ARG A 52 -23.58 -13.80 0.03
C ARG A 52 -23.98 -15.22 -0.40
N ARG A 53 -23.10 -15.98 -1.05
CA ARG A 53 -23.27 -17.43 -1.22
C ARG A 53 -22.69 -18.17 -0.01
N HIS A 54 -21.47 -17.85 0.39
CA HIS A 54 -20.80 -18.42 1.56
C HIS A 54 -21.59 -18.21 2.88
N MET A 55 -22.12 -17.00 3.13
CA MET A 55 -22.93 -16.72 4.32
C MET A 55 -24.14 -17.67 4.44
N ARG A 56 -24.82 -17.96 3.33
CA ARG A 56 -25.94 -18.91 3.30
C ARG A 56 -25.48 -20.36 3.37
N SER A 57 -24.45 -20.75 2.62
CA SER A 57 -24.03 -22.16 2.53
C SER A 57 -23.17 -22.67 3.69
N MET A 58 -22.51 -21.78 4.44
CA MET A 58 -21.60 -22.15 5.55
C MET A 58 -22.06 -21.67 6.93
N HIS A 59 -22.96 -20.68 6.99
CA HIS A 59 -23.39 -20.06 8.24
C HIS A 59 -24.91 -19.93 8.37
N GLY A 60 -25.69 -20.43 7.40
CA GLY A 60 -27.16 -20.34 7.41
C GLY A 60 -27.74 -18.93 7.32
N VAL A 61 -26.92 -17.89 7.16
CA VAL A 61 -27.36 -16.49 7.23
C VAL A 61 -28.02 -16.08 5.91
N GLU A 62 -29.35 -16.12 5.91
CA GLU A 62 -30.20 -15.43 4.95
C GLU A 62 -29.87 -13.93 4.98
N ALA A 63 -29.32 -13.42 3.87
CA ALA A 63 -29.06 -11.98 3.74
C ALA A 63 -30.39 -11.22 3.56
N PRO A 64 -30.56 -10.01 4.11
CA PRO A 64 -31.81 -9.26 4.05
C PRO A 64 -32.33 -9.15 2.62
N ALA A 65 -33.65 -9.34 2.48
CA ALA A 65 -34.30 -9.59 1.21
C ALA A 65 -33.89 -8.57 0.13
N ARG A 66 -33.63 -9.08 -1.09
CA ARG A 66 -33.18 -8.27 -2.21
C ARG A 66 -34.32 -7.35 -2.64
N ILE A 67 -34.32 -6.10 -2.14
CA ILE A 67 -35.30 -5.05 -2.46
C ILE A 67 -35.66 -5.09 -3.95
N LYS A 68 -36.88 -5.53 -4.25
CA LYS A 68 -37.38 -5.70 -5.62
C LYS A 68 -37.55 -4.33 -6.30
N PHE A 69 -37.88 -3.31 -5.52
CA PHE A 69 -38.11 -1.94 -5.97
C PHE A 69 -37.34 -0.94 -5.09
N ALA A 70 -37.03 0.23 -5.66
CA ALA A 70 -36.51 1.37 -4.91
C ALA A 70 -37.68 2.23 -4.40
N CYS A 71 -37.57 2.76 -3.18
CA CYS A 71 -38.56 3.70 -2.64
C CYS A 71 -38.71 4.93 -3.56
N THR A 72 -39.91 5.53 -3.56
CA THR A 72 -40.30 6.63 -4.45
C THR A 72 -39.29 7.79 -4.41
N SER A 73 -38.83 8.17 -3.21
CA SER A 73 -37.85 9.25 -3.02
C SER A 73 -36.48 8.94 -3.64
N CYS A 74 -35.96 7.71 -3.50
CA CYS A 74 -34.74 7.29 -4.19
C CYS A 74 -34.94 7.17 -5.71
N ARG A 75 -36.09 6.62 -6.15
CA ARG A 75 -36.45 6.44 -7.56
C ARG A 75 -36.51 7.78 -8.30
N ASN A 76 -37.21 8.77 -7.73
CA ASN A 76 -37.38 10.10 -8.31
C ASN A 76 -36.04 10.87 -8.35
N GLN A 77 -35.19 10.71 -7.34
CA GLN A 77 -33.84 11.29 -7.30
C GLN A 77 -32.81 10.50 -8.15
N LYS A 78 -33.22 9.46 -8.89
CA LYS A 78 -32.35 8.53 -9.65
C LYS A 78 -31.20 7.94 -8.78
N ALA A 79 -31.42 7.88 -7.47
CA ALA A 79 -30.44 7.49 -6.48
C ALA A 79 -30.58 6.00 -6.12
N ARG A 80 -29.47 5.35 -5.78
CA ARG A 80 -29.48 3.94 -5.36
C ARG A 80 -30.14 3.81 -3.99
N CYS A 81 -31.32 3.19 -3.94
CA CYS A 81 -31.90 2.72 -2.68
C CYS A 81 -30.98 1.67 -2.03
N GLN A 82 -30.82 1.75 -0.72
CA GLN A 82 -29.96 0.83 0.06
C GLN A 82 -30.75 -0.24 0.83
N GLY A 83 -32.08 -0.11 0.91
CA GLY A 83 -32.94 -1.00 1.69
C GLY A 83 -33.04 -0.57 3.16
N GLY A 84 -33.82 -1.33 3.93
CA GLY A 84 -34.28 -0.96 5.27
C GLY A 84 -35.53 -0.08 5.25
N SER A 85 -36.27 -0.10 6.36
CA SER A 85 -37.39 0.79 6.67
C SER A 85 -36.98 1.69 7.86
N PRO A 86 -36.99 3.04 7.72
CA PRO A 86 -36.83 3.78 6.47
C PRO A 86 -35.43 3.53 5.86
N CYS A 87 -35.29 3.65 4.54
CA CYS A 87 -34.02 3.24 3.90
C CYS A 87 -32.87 4.22 4.21
N SER A 88 -31.65 3.69 4.37
CA SER A 88 -30.48 4.43 4.87
C SER A 88 -30.10 5.67 4.05
N ASN A 89 -30.49 5.71 2.77
CA ASN A 89 -30.26 6.85 1.88
C ASN A 89 -31.32 7.95 2.07
N CYS A 90 -32.57 7.59 2.34
CA CYS A 90 -33.62 8.55 2.71
C CYS A 90 -33.36 9.13 4.11
N LEU A 91 -33.06 8.27 5.09
CA LEU A 91 -32.77 8.66 6.48
C LEU A 91 -31.62 9.68 6.55
N ARG A 92 -30.48 9.40 5.89
CA ARG A 92 -29.32 10.30 5.86
C ARG A 92 -29.60 11.67 5.22
N ARG A 93 -30.65 11.78 4.39
CA ARG A 93 -30.99 13.01 3.65
C ARG A 93 -32.24 13.72 4.20
N GLY A 94 -32.80 13.26 5.32
CA GLY A 94 -34.03 13.82 5.90
C GLY A 94 -35.26 13.64 5.00
N LEU A 95 -35.26 12.65 4.10
CA LEU A 95 -36.32 12.44 3.12
C LEU A 95 -37.34 11.41 3.64
N GLN A 96 -38.63 11.71 3.50
CA GLN A 96 -39.69 10.74 3.71
C GLN A 96 -39.46 9.50 2.83
N CYS A 97 -39.58 8.31 3.41
CA CYS A 97 -39.27 7.05 2.73
C CYS A 97 -40.57 6.24 2.52
N SER A 98 -40.92 5.95 1.28
CA SER A 98 -42.10 5.11 0.92
C SER A 98 -41.90 3.60 1.18
N LEU A 99 -41.09 3.26 2.18
CA LEU A 99 -40.91 1.90 2.72
C LEU A 99 -41.20 1.88 4.23
N ALA A 100 -41.70 2.99 4.79
CA ALA A 100 -41.92 3.20 6.22
C ALA A 100 -43.36 2.87 6.68
N GLN A 101 -44.15 2.21 5.84
CA GLN A 101 -45.48 1.67 6.14
C GLN A 101 -45.65 0.39 5.31
N GLU A 102 -45.71 -0.76 5.98
CA GLU A 102 -46.18 -2.10 5.52
C GLU A 102 -45.81 -3.11 6.62
N ASP A 103 -46.40 -2.96 7.80
CA ASP A 103 -46.41 -3.96 8.88
C ASP A 103 -47.89 -4.28 9.18
N GLU A 104 -48.46 -5.27 8.49
CA GLU A 104 -49.61 -6.07 8.96
C GLU A 104 -49.88 -7.29 8.04
N ASP A 105 -50.39 -8.36 8.67
CA ASP A 105 -50.98 -9.60 8.13
C ASP A 105 -50.09 -10.76 7.61
N GLU A 106 -50.66 -11.98 7.67
CA GLU A 106 -49.96 -13.29 7.74
C GLU A 106 -49.97 -14.16 6.46
N GLY A 107 -49.33 -15.33 6.50
CA GLY A 107 -49.84 -16.54 5.82
C GLY A 107 -48.84 -17.47 5.12
N GLN A 108 -48.81 -18.75 5.56
CA GLN A 108 -48.59 -20.02 4.82
C GLN A 108 -47.76 -20.03 3.50
N GLN A 109 -46.84 -20.99 3.26
CA GLN A 109 -47.13 -22.44 3.22
C GLN A 109 -45.84 -23.31 3.22
N ILE A 110 -46.02 -24.63 3.38
CA ILE A 110 -44.96 -25.68 3.46
C ILE A 110 -44.89 -26.50 2.14
N GLY A 111 -43.74 -27.11 1.81
CA GLY A 111 -43.64 -28.14 0.76
C GLY A 111 -42.30 -28.89 0.73
N ASP A 112 -42.36 -30.23 0.81
CA ASP A 112 -41.22 -31.18 0.83
C ASP A 112 -40.51 -31.33 -0.56
N LEU A 113 -39.32 -31.94 -0.70
CA LEU A 113 -39.09 -33.40 -0.69
C LEU A 113 -37.59 -33.83 -0.68
N SER A 114 -37.37 -35.12 -0.36
CA SER A 114 -36.14 -35.94 -0.49
C SER A 114 -35.48 -35.94 -1.89
N GLY A 115 -34.26 -36.43 -2.17
CA GLY A 115 -33.21 -37.21 -1.46
C GLY A 115 -31.94 -37.24 -2.37
N SER A 116 -30.93 -38.13 -2.31
CA SER A 116 -30.60 -39.28 -1.44
C SER A 116 -29.07 -39.58 -1.48
N THR A 117 -28.62 -40.44 -0.57
CA THR A 117 -27.39 -41.29 -0.55
C THR A 117 -26.94 -41.83 -1.93
N ASP A 118 -25.67 -42.14 -2.25
CA ASP A 118 -24.35 -42.03 -1.57
C ASP A 118 -23.22 -41.91 -2.68
N SER A 119 -21.93 -42.33 -2.69
CA SER A 119 -21.02 -43.18 -1.87
C SER A 119 -19.52 -42.97 -2.25
N GLY A 120 -18.60 -43.67 -1.55
CA GLY A 120 -17.18 -43.87 -1.93
C GLY A 120 -16.77 -45.36 -1.88
N PRO A 121 -15.47 -45.75 -1.82
CA PRO A 121 -14.23 -44.96 -1.83
C PRO A 121 -13.18 -45.49 -2.85
N VAL A 122 -11.90 -45.09 -2.70
CA VAL A 122 -10.64 -45.88 -2.83
C VAL A 122 -9.47 -44.94 -3.16
N ALA A 123 -8.28 -45.18 -2.58
CA ALA A 123 -7.06 -44.45 -2.87
C ALA A 123 -5.84 -45.39 -2.94
N HIS A 124 -4.89 -45.09 -3.83
CA HIS A 124 -3.53 -45.64 -3.80
C HIS A 124 -2.49 -44.53 -4.10
N PRO A 125 -1.31 -44.56 -3.45
CA PRO A 125 -0.33 -43.47 -3.54
C PRO A 125 0.68 -43.67 -4.68
N SER A 126 1.33 -42.58 -5.09
CA SER A 126 2.57 -42.59 -5.87
C SER A 126 3.40 -41.33 -5.59
N PRO A 127 4.74 -41.40 -5.68
CA PRO A 127 5.62 -40.50 -4.94
C PRO A 127 5.85 -39.14 -5.61
N THR A 128 5.86 -38.08 -4.81
CA THR A 128 6.31 -36.75 -5.23
C THR A 128 7.49 -36.31 -4.37
N HIS A 129 8.68 -36.21 -4.98
CA HIS A 129 9.83 -35.59 -4.31
C HIS A 129 9.53 -34.12 -3.97
N PRO A 130 9.95 -33.59 -2.81
CA PRO A 130 9.54 -32.26 -2.38
C PRO A 130 10.13 -31.15 -3.26
N LYS A 131 9.31 -30.59 -4.14
CA LYS A 131 9.56 -29.26 -4.71
C LYS A 131 9.32 -28.23 -3.62
N ALA A 132 10.37 -27.91 -2.85
CA ALA A 132 10.42 -26.76 -1.96
C ALA A 132 9.76 -25.56 -2.67
N SER A 133 8.64 -25.08 -2.13
CA SER A 133 7.71 -24.27 -2.90
C SER A 133 8.34 -22.93 -3.28
N ARG A 134 7.91 -22.34 -4.40
CA ARG A 134 8.43 -21.05 -4.87
C ARG A 134 8.39 -19.96 -3.77
N SER A 135 7.35 -20.00 -2.93
CA SER A 135 7.18 -19.13 -1.77
C SER A 135 8.28 -19.29 -0.69
N GLU A 136 8.89 -20.46 -0.51
CA GLU A 136 9.98 -20.64 0.47
C GLU A 136 11.24 -19.86 0.07
N LYS A 137 11.58 -19.85 -1.22
CA LYS A 137 12.70 -19.05 -1.73
C LYS A 137 12.38 -17.55 -1.69
N GLU A 138 11.16 -17.17 -2.06
CA GLU A 138 10.70 -15.77 -1.99
C GLU A 138 10.72 -15.25 -0.52
N ARG A 139 10.26 -16.05 0.45
CA ARG A 139 10.40 -15.78 1.90
C ARG A 139 11.84 -15.69 2.39
N HIS A 140 12.74 -16.55 1.89
CA HIS A 140 14.15 -16.48 2.25
C HIS A 140 14.77 -15.12 1.88
N TYR A 141 14.54 -14.63 0.67
CA TYR A 141 15.05 -13.32 0.24
C TYR A 141 14.41 -12.15 1.04
N ILE A 142 13.13 -12.24 1.42
CA ILE A 142 12.50 -11.27 2.35
C ILE A 142 13.16 -11.31 3.75
N SER A 143 13.55 -12.49 4.24
CA SER A 143 14.31 -12.61 5.49
C SER A 143 15.71 -11.97 5.39
N LEU A 144 16.40 -12.12 4.25
CA LEU A 144 17.66 -11.41 4.00
C LEU A 144 17.49 -9.89 3.98
N TYR A 145 16.39 -9.37 3.40
CA TYR A 145 16.07 -7.93 3.45
C TYR A 145 15.99 -7.42 4.91
N PHE A 146 15.18 -8.06 5.77
CA PHE A 146 15.01 -7.63 7.15
C PHE A 146 16.28 -7.83 8.01
N ARG A 147 17.09 -8.84 7.70
CA ARG A 147 18.32 -9.14 8.44
C ARG A 147 19.52 -8.26 8.06
N LEU A 148 19.63 -7.86 6.78
CA LEU A 148 20.85 -7.23 6.24
C LEU A 148 20.65 -5.79 5.76
N PHE A 149 19.47 -5.43 5.24
CA PHE A 149 19.19 -4.09 4.68
C PHE A 149 18.44 -3.19 5.66
N HIS A 150 17.37 -3.71 6.26
CA HIS A 150 16.53 -2.96 7.21
C HIS A 150 17.33 -2.31 8.38
N PRO A 151 18.42 -2.90 8.93
CA PRO A 151 19.25 -2.25 9.96
C PRO A 151 19.93 -0.94 9.55
N TYR A 152 19.99 -0.62 8.25
CA TYR A 152 20.51 0.65 7.72
C TYR A 152 19.39 1.55 7.14
N TRP A 153 18.29 0.93 6.70
CA TRP A 153 17.18 1.56 5.98
C TRP A 153 15.83 1.14 6.60
N ARG A 154 15.55 1.64 7.81
CA ARG A 154 14.39 1.28 8.65
C ARG A 154 13.07 1.92 8.20
N PHE A 155 12.64 1.77 6.94
CA PHE A 155 11.43 2.42 6.41
C PHE A 155 10.27 1.49 6.01
N ILE A 156 10.36 0.21 6.37
CA ILE A 156 9.27 -0.78 6.30
C ILE A 156 9.23 -1.49 7.66
N HIS A 157 8.12 -1.37 8.40
CA HIS A 157 8.02 -1.92 9.73
C HIS A 157 7.76 -3.44 9.71
N GLN A 158 8.65 -4.20 10.37
CA GLN A 158 8.65 -5.67 10.29
C GLN A 158 7.43 -6.34 10.93
N GLY A 159 6.86 -5.78 12.01
CA GLY A 159 5.69 -6.36 12.69
C GLY A 159 4.34 -6.09 11.99
N SER A 160 4.26 -5.11 11.09
CA SER A 160 3.05 -4.81 10.29
C SER A 160 3.10 -5.47 8.92
N PHE A 161 4.29 -5.54 8.31
CA PHE A 161 4.53 -6.15 7.01
C PHE A 161 4.00 -7.59 6.92
N LYS A 162 3.13 -7.85 5.94
CA LYS A 162 2.58 -9.19 5.67
C LYS A 162 2.61 -9.47 4.18
N GLU A 163 3.57 -10.30 3.74
CA GLU A 163 3.73 -10.76 2.35
C GLU A 163 2.41 -11.15 1.67
N SER A 164 1.53 -11.84 2.41
CA SER A 164 0.23 -12.31 1.91
C SER A 164 -0.86 -11.24 1.81
N ALA A 165 -0.60 -9.99 2.25
CA ALA A 165 -1.49 -8.84 2.18
C ALA A 165 -0.90 -7.67 1.35
N GLU A 166 0.43 -7.56 1.30
CA GLU A 166 1.14 -6.45 0.66
C GLU A 166 0.98 -6.33 -0.86
N THR A 167 1.39 -5.16 -1.37
CA THR A 167 1.44 -4.94 -2.83
C THR A 167 2.53 -5.82 -3.47
N PRO A 168 2.27 -6.45 -4.64
CA PRO A 168 3.29 -7.22 -5.34
C PRO A 168 4.54 -6.41 -5.70
N LEU A 169 4.38 -5.10 -5.95
CA LEU A 169 5.47 -4.19 -6.26
C LEU A 169 6.44 -4.02 -5.08
N LEU A 170 5.92 -3.84 -3.86
CA LEU A 170 6.75 -3.76 -2.65
C LEU A 170 7.45 -5.09 -2.35
N VAL A 171 6.71 -6.19 -2.35
CA VAL A 171 7.25 -7.54 -2.06
C VAL A 171 8.36 -7.91 -3.05
N GLN A 172 8.16 -7.70 -4.35
CA GLN A 172 9.20 -7.98 -5.35
C GLN A 172 10.40 -7.01 -5.23
N SER A 173 10.20 -5.76 -4.81
CA SER A 173 11.31 -4.82 -4.57
C SER A 173 12.19 -5.25 -3.38
N MET A 174 11.58 -5.74 -2.30
CA MET A 174 12.32 -6.33 -1.17
C MET A 174 13.05 -7.62 -1.59
N ILE A 175 12.45 -8.42 -2.47
CA ILE A 175 13.08 -9.62 -3.04
C ILE A 175 14.27 -9.25 -3.96
N VAL A 176 14.26 -8.15 -4.71
CA VAL A 176 15.45 -7.66 -5.45
C VAL A 176 16.63 -7.42 -4.50
N ILE A 177 16.39 -6.70 -3.40
CA ILE A 177 17.43 -6.44 -2.38
C ILE A 177 17.90 -7.77 -1.74
N GLY A 178 16.98 -8.65 -1.37
CA GLY A 178 17.30 -9.95 -0.77
C GLY A 178 18.07 -10.90 -1.70
N LEU A 179 17.72 -10.93 -2.99
CA LEU A 179 18.46 -11.63 -4.03
C LEU A 179 19.89 -11.12 -4.16
N TRP A 180 20.08 -9.80 -4.12
CA TRP A 180 21.40 -9.18 -4.23
C TRP A 180 22.29 -9.51 -3.01
N LEU A 181 21.72 -9.37 -1.81
CA LEU A 181 22.40 -9.59 -0.53
C LEU A 181 22.59 -11.08 -0.16
N SER A 182 22.09 -12.02 -0.97
CA SER A 182 22.47 -13.44 -0.87
C SER A 182 23.91 -13.69 -1.34
N ASN A 183 24.45 -12.80 -2.20
CA ASN A 183 25.75 -12.92 -2.85
C ASN A 183 25.96 -14.21 -3.67
N GLU A 184 24.88 -14.82 -4.17
CA GLU A 184 24.91 -15.86 -5.21
C GLU A 184 24.88 -15.18 -6.61
N ASP A 185 25.79 -15.50 -7.53
CA ASP A 185 25.84 -14.85 -8.86
C ASP A 185 24.53 -14.99 -9.65
N ASN A 186 23.88 -16.15 -9.55
CA ASN A 186 22.57 -16.42 -10.15
C ASN A 186 21.48 -15.54 -9.53
N ALA A 187 21.50 -15.34 -8.21
CA ALA A 187 20.55 -14.47 -7.52
C ALA A 187 20.81 -12.99 -7.84
N GLN A 188 22.07 -12.54 -7.87
CA GLN A 188 22.44 -11.17 -8.28
C GLN A 188 22.02 -10.89 -9.74
N SER A 189 22.24 -11.84 -10.65
CA SER A 189 21.75 -11.76 -12.04
C SER A 189 20.23 -11.64 -12.11
N ARG A 190 19.51 -12.43 -11.30
CA ARG A 190 18.04 -12.37 -11.17
C ARG A 190 17.55 -11.08 -10.52
N ALA A 191 18.32 -10.49 -9.60
CA ALA A 191 18.01 -9.20 -8.97
C ALA A 191 18.00 -8.08 -10.01
N ILE A 192 19.04 -8.00 -10.86
CA ILE A 192 19.12 -7.02 -11.96
C ILE A 192 17.97 -7.23 -12.96
N ALA A 193 17.72 -8.47 -13.38
CA ALA A 193 16.63 -8.78 -14.31
C ALA A 193 15.25 -8.39 -13.75
N LEU A 194 14.99 -8.68 -12.47
CA LEU A 194 13.74 -8.30 -11.80
C LEU A 194 13.65 -6.77 -11.60
N HIS A 195 14.75 -6.10 -11.22
CA HIS A 195 14.81 -4.65 -11.10
C HIS A 195 14.40 -3.94 -12.40
N ASN A 196 14.89 -4.39 -13.56
CA ASN A 196 14.51 -3.84 -14.87
C ASN A 196 13.01 -4.02 -15.19
N VAL A 197 12.42 -5.16 -14.80
CA VAL A 197 10.97 -5.40 -14.89
C VAL A 197 10.19 -4.49 -13.95
N LEU A 198 10.69 -4.24 -12.74
CA LEU A 198 10.06 -3.33 -11.77
C LEU A 198 10.17 -1.86 -12.20
N SER A 199 11.27 -1.41 -12.83
CA SER A 199 11.37 -0.08 -13.46
C SER A 199 10.22 0.13 -14.45
N SER A 200 10.04 -0.84 -15.34
CA SER A 200 8.96 -0.84 -16.34
C SER A 200 7.57 -0.76 -15.69
N ALA A 201 7.35 -1.52 -14.60
CA ALA A 201 6.09 -1.52 -13.87
C ALA A 201 5.82 -0.19 -13.13
N ILE A 202 6.84 0.41 -12.51
CA ILE A 202 6.77 1.72 -11.83
C ILE A 202 6.36 2.81 -12.83
N HIS A 203 7.04 2.89 -13.97
CA HIS A 203 6.73 3.89 -15.00
C HIS A 203 5.33 3.70 -15.61
N GLN A 204 4.88 2.45 -15.83
CA GLN A 204 3.52 2.15 -16.30
C GLN A 204 2.42 2.51 -15.29
N GLN A 205 2.75 2.66 -14.01
CA GLN A 205 1.79 2.99 -12.94
C GLN A 205 1.81 4.47 -12.52
N ARG A 206 2.56 5.35 -13.20
CA ARG A 206 2.67 6.78 -12.87
C ARG A 206 1.33 7.46 -12.59
N GLU A 207 0.34 7.29 -13.47
CA GLU A 207 -1.03 7.83 -13.33
C GLU A 207 -1.75 7.46 -12.00
N ILE A 208 -1.24 6.48 -11.25
CA ILE A 208 -1.82 5.96 -10.00
C ILE A 208 -1.08 6.49 -8.78
N TRP A 209 0.22 6.80 -8.89
CA TRP A 209 1.08 7.15 -7.75
C TRP A 209 1.71 8.55 -7.83
N ASP A 210 1.86 9.12 -9.02
CA ASP A 210 2.61 10.35 -9.26
C ASP A 210 1.73 11.59 -9.04
N ALA A 211 1.76 12.09 -7.80
CA ALA A 211 1.07 13.32 -7.43
C ALA A 211 1.75 14.58 -8.00
N SER A 212 2.98 14.48 -8.54
CA SER A 212 3.71 15.65 -9.06
C SER A 212 3.02 16.27 -10.28
N GLU A 213 2.40 15.46 -11.15
CA GLU A 213 1.67 15.91 -12.35
C GLU A 213 0.19 16.24 -12.09
N SER A 214 -0.36 15.90 -10.92
CA SER A 214 -1.76 16.21 -10.59
C SER A 214 -1.93 17.62 -10.01
N GLU A 215 -2.84 18.42 -10.56
CA GLU A 215 -3.29 19.70 -9.96
C GLU A 215 -4.25 19.49 -8.78
N ALA A 216 -4.90 18.33 -8.69
CA ALA A 216 -5.86 18.00 -7.63
C ALA A 216 -5.21 17.32 -6.41
N ALA A 217 -3.88 17.15 -6.40
CA ALA A 217 -3.16 16.56 -5.27
C ALA A 217 -3.02 17.54 -4.10
N CYS A 218 -3.45 17.11 -2.91
CA CYS A 218 -3.42 17.89 -1.67
C CYS A 218 -3.15 17.00 -0.44
N SER A 219 -3.02 17.61 0.74
CA SER A 219 -2.72 16.91 2.00
C SER A 219 -3.77 15.87 2.42
N SER A 220 -5.04 16.04 2.04
CA SER A 220 -6.13 15.09 2.33
C SER A 220 -6.22 13.91 1.34
N CYS A 221 -5.34 13.82 0.35
CA CYS A 221 -5.31 12.69 -0.58
C CYS A 221 -4.87 11.38 0.10
N SER A 222 -5.16 10.25 -0.55
CA SER A 222 -4.62 8.95 -0.14
C SER A 222 -3.11 8.88 -0.44
N TRP A 223 -2.31 8.39 0.50
CA TRP A 223 -0.88 8.19 0.32
C TRP A 223 -0.59 6.74 -0.10
N PRO A 224 0.01 6.48 -1.28
CA PRO A 224 0.29 5.13 -1.75
C PRO A 224 1.61 4.59 -1.17
N ILE A 225 1.71 4.54 0.17
CA ILE A 225 2.96 4.26 0.92
C ILE A 225 3.70 3.00 0.42
N PRO A 226 3.08 1.83 0.19
CA PRO A 226 3.78 0.66 -0.35
C PRO A 226 4.39 0.87 -1.73
N THR A 227 3.78 1.70 -2.57
CA THR A 227 4.34 2.06 -3.88
C THR A 227 5.54 2.99 -3.72
N TYR A 228 5.47 3.96 -2.81
CA TYR A 228 6.57 4.89 -2.54
C TYR A 228 7.77 4.21 -1.89
N GLN A 229 7.55 3.32 -0.91
CA GLN A 229 8.59 2.44 -0.35
C GLN A 229 9.25 1.60 -1.45
N ALA A 230 8.47 1.03 -2.38
CA ALA A 230 8.99 0.25 -3.50
C ALA A 230 9.83 1.10 -4.49
N ILE A 231 9.40 2.32 -4.81
CA ILE A 231 10.16 3.26 -5.65
C ILE A 231 11.47 3.67 -4.97
N LEU A 232 11.45 3.92 -3.66
CA LEU A 232 12.66 4.23 -2.91
C LEU A 232 13.63 3.03 -2.84
N LEU A 233 13.13 1.81 -2.64
CA LEU A 233 13.95 0.59 -2.78
C LEU A 233 14.52 0.41 -4.19
N HIS A 234 13.75 0.76 -5.22
CA HIS A 234 14.20 0.72 -6.61
C HIS A 234 15.38 1.67 -6.85
N ILE A 235 15.30 2.91 -6.37
CA ILE A 235 16.36 3.92 -6.49
C ILE A 235 17.58 3.53 -5.64
N ILE A 236 17.40 3.05 -4.41
CA ILE A 236 18.52 2.57 -3.56
C ILE A 236 19.21 1.36 -4.21
N PHE A 237 18.48 0.44 -4.84
CA PHE A 237 19.10 -0.64 -5.58
C PHE A 237 19.89 -0.13 -6.80
N ALA A 238 19.33 0.82 -7.56
CA ALA A 238 20.00 1.44 -8.71
C ALA A 238 21.35 2.09 -8.33
N ILE A 239 21.45 2.64 -7.11
CA ILE A 239 22.72 3.06 -6.51
C ILE A 239 23.61 1.83 -6.25
N LEU A 240 23.15 0.89 -5.41
CA LEU A 240 23.94 -0.23 -4.89
C LEU A 240 24.52 -1.18 -5.95
N TYR A 241 23.89 -1.34 -7.12
CA TYR A 241 24.41 -2.24 -8.15
C TYR A 241 25.32 -1.55 -9.18
N LYS A 242 25.12 -0.24 -9.45
CA LYS A 242 25.95 0.53 -10.41
C LYS A 242 27.31 0.90 -9.81
N ASP A 243 27.41 0.90 -8.49
CA ASP A 243 28.61 1.28 -7.73
C ASP A 243 29.83 0.32 -7.90
N ARG A 244 29.66 -0.85 -8.54
CA ARG A 244 30.77 -1.78 -8.85
C ARG A 244 31.76 -1.26 -9.93
N GLY A 245 31.79 0.04 -10.24
CA GLY A 245 32.78 0.60 -11.18
C GLY A 245 32.63 2.07 -11.60
N ALA A 246 31.76 2.88 -10.97
CA ALA A 246 31.48 4.25 -11.44
C ALA A 246 31.10 5.24 -10.33
N LEU A 247 31.90 5.31 -9.24
CA LEU A 247 31.90 6.50 -8.38
C LEU A 247 32.40 7.72 -9.18
N GLY A 248 31.79 8.88 -8.94
CA GLY A 248 32.33 10.15 -9.44
C GLY A 248 33.66 10.52 -8.77
N LEU A 249 34.36 11.51 -9.34
CA LEU A 249 35.56 12.09 -8.70
C LEU A 249 35.23 12.81 -7.37
N ASP A 250 33.94 13.08 -7.11
CA ASP A 250 33.38 13.60 -5.87
C ASP A 250 32.96 12.48 -4.88
N LEU A 251 33.22 11.21 -5.22
CA LEU A 251 32.83 10.00 -4.50
C LEU A 251 31.31 9.85 -4.27
N ARG A 252 30.46 10.48 -5.10
CA ARG A 252 29.00 10.37 -5.01
C ARG A 252 28.43 9.33 -5.98
N PRO A 253 27.33 8.63 -5.63
CA PRO A 253 26.69 7.69 -6.54
C PRO A 253 25.95 8.37 -7.70
N ALA A 254 26.31 8.02 -8.93
CA ALA A 254 25.65 8.52 -10.14
C ALA A 254 24.36 7.73 -10.46
N LEU A 255 23.21 8.40 -10.34
CA LEU A 255 21.93 7.91 -10.89
C LEU A 255 21.87 8.08 -12.41
N SER A 256 21.10 7.24 -13.11
CA SER A 256 20.76 7.54 -14.50
C SER A 256 19.72 8.67 -14.57
N ALA A 257 19.61 9.35 -15.72
CA ALA A 257 18.61 10.40 -15.91
C ALA A 257 17.17 9.93 -15.64
N ALA A 258 16.85 8.65 -15.89
CA ALA A 258 15.55 8.06 -15.57
C ALA A 258 15.35 7.86 -14.06
N ASP A 259 16.36 7.36 -13.35
CA ASP A 259 16.30 7.15 -11.89
C ASP A 259 16.24 8.49 -11.13
N ALA A 260 16.97 9.50 -11.62
CA ALA A 260 16.98 10.85 -11.06
C ALA A 260 15.64 11.58 -11.26
N GLU A 261 15.03 11.46 -12.45
CA GLU A 261 13.67 11.98 -12.70
C GLU A 261 12.62 11.24 -11.87
N LEU A 262 12.78 9.94 -11.65
CA LEU A 262 11.93 9.13 -10.77
C LEU A 262 12.04 9.57 -9.30
N LEU A 263 13.26 9.80 -8.80
CA LEU A 263 13.52 10.37 -7.47
C LEU A 263 12.89 11.76 -7.32
N ARG A 264 13.08 12.65 -8.30
CA ARG A 264 12.50 14.00 -8.31
C ARG A 264 10.96 13.96 -8.29
N ARG A 265 10.34 13.05 -9.04
CA ARG A 265 8.88 12.84 -9.04
C ARG A 265 8.35 12.34 -7.70
N LEU A 266 9.07 11.42 -7.05
CA LEU A 266 8.76 10.95 -5.71
C LEU A 266 8.82 12.10 -4.69
N VAL A 267 9.89 12.90 -4.70
CA VAL A 267 10.04 14.09 -3.84
C VAL A 267 8.89 15.09 -4.01
N VAL A 268 8.60 15.50 -5.26
CA VAL A 268 7.52 16.48 -5.52
C VAL A 268 6.15 15.90 -5.16
N SER A 269 5.95 14.60 -5.33
CA SER A 269 4.72 13.90 -4.91
C SER A 269 4.55 13.93 -3.39
N CYS A 270 5.59 13.58 -2.62
CA CYS A 270 5.57 13.63 -1.15
C CYS A 270 5.34 15.07 -0.63
N LYS A 271 5.93 16.08 -1.29
CA LYS A 271 5.66 17.50 -1.00
C LYS A 271 4.20 17.88 -1.25
N LYS A 272 3.64 17.60 -2.45
CA LYS A 272 2.23 17.92 -2.79
C LYS A 272 1.21 17.19 -1.91
N LEU A 273 1.47 15.93 -1.57
CA LEU A 273 0.62 15.14 -0.68
C LEU A 273 0.77 15.54 0.81
N GLY A 274 1.59 16.54 1.14
CA GLY A 274 1.78 17.04 2.49
C GLY A 274 2.46 16.04 3.44
N MET A 275 3.13 15.00 2.92
CA MET A 275 3.68 13.89 3.70
C MET A 275 4.81 14.31 4.64
N LEU A 276 5.42 15.48 4.45
CA LEU A 276 6.57 15.95 5.21
C LEU A 276 6.19 16.77 6.47
N TYR A 277 4.91 16.81 6.86
CA TYR A 277 4.39 17.65 7.95
C TYR A 277 3.64 16.78 8.97
N TYR A 278 4.06 16.78 10.24
CA TYR A 278 3.52 15.88 11.27
C TYR A 278 1.99 15.96 11.44
N PRO A 279 1.35 17.15 11.51
CA PRO A 279 -0.11 17.24 11.60
C PRO A 279 -0.85 16.64 10.39
N ASN A 280 -0.26 16.64 9.17
CA ASN A 280 -0.85 15.94 8.03
C ASN A 280 -0.74 14.41 8.15
N MET A 281 0.26 13.88 8.87
CA MET A 281 0.35 12.45 9.20
C MET A 281 -0.73 12.07 10.21
N LEU A 282 -0.87 12.86 11.28
CA LEU A 282 -1.81 12.62 12.37
C LEU A 282 -3.28 12.77 11.92
N ALA A 283 -3.60 13.76 11.09
CA ALA A 283 -4.95 14.02 10.57
C ALA A 283 -5.55 12.91 9.70
N ARG A 284 -4.79 11.82 9.42
CA ARG A 284 -5.26 10.63 8.69
C ARG A 284 -6.00 9.63 9.59
N TYR A 285 -5.94 9.81 10.91
CA TYR A 285 -6.43 8.88 11.91
C TYR A 285 -7.55 9.48 12.76
N CYS A 286 -8.50 8.64 13.14
CA CYS A 286 -9.60 8.96 14.03
C CYS A 286 -9.17 8.77 15.49
N ARG A 287 -9.81 9.49 16.43
CA ARG A 287 -9.61 9.30 17.89
C ARG A 287 -9.92 7.88 18.39
N ASN A 288 -10.56 7.05 17.58
CA ASN A 288 -10.93 5.66 17.89
C ASN A 288 -9.98 4.63 17.25
N ASP A 289 -9.00 5.06 16.45
CA ASP A 289 -7.97 4.17 15.92
C ASP A 289 -7.00 3.76 17.03
N LEU A 290 -6.52 2.52 17.00
CA LEU A 290 -5.64 2.00 18.05
C LEU A 290 -4.33 2.80 18.11
N PRO A 291 -3.97 3.47 19.23
CA PRO A 291 -2.86 4.41 19.26
C PRO A 291 -1.49 3.82 18.88
N SER A 292 -1.25 2.55 19.22
CA SER A 292 -0.04 1.81 18.80
C SER A 292 0.05 1.58 17.28
N TYR A 293 -1.09 1.39 16.60
CA TYR A 293 -1.16 1.32 15.14
C TYR A 293 -0.99 2.72 14.49
N VAL A 294 -1.59 3.76 15.08
CA VAL A 294 -1.39 5.16 14.65
C VAL A 294 0.09 5.52 14.73
N TRP A 295 0.74 5.25 15.87
CA TRP A 295 2.16 5.57 16.08
C TRP A 295 3.08 4.88 15.06
N VAL A 296 2.98 3.55 14.87
CA VAL A 296 3.87 2.86 13.90
C VAL A 296 3.61 3.29 12.46
N SER A 297 2.36 3.61 12.10
CA SER A 297 2.04 4.10 10.76
C SER A 297 2.63 5.49 10.50
N ILE A 298 2.61 6.37 11.50
CA ILE A 298 3.25 7.69 11.46
C ILE A 298 4.77 7.53 11.38
N GLU A 299 5.37 6.71 12.23
CA GLU A 299 6.81 6.42 12.24
C GLU A 299 7.30 5.86 10.91
N GLU A 300 6.53 4.99 10.25
CA GLU A 300 6.88 4.46 8.94
C GLU A 300 6.95 5.57 7.89
N VAL A 301 6.04 6.54 7.93
CA VAL A 301 6.09 7.73 7.04
C VAL A 301 7.27 8.64 7.41
N LYS A 302 7.54 8.93 8.69
CA LYS A 302 8.72 9.72 9.11
C LYS A 302 10.02 9.07 8.62
N ARG A 303 10.16 7.76 8.83
CA ARG A 303 11.36 6.97 8.48
C ARG A 303 11.52 6.83 6.97
N PHE A 304 10.42 6.69 6.22
CA PHE A 304 10.41 6.78 4.76
C PHE A 304 10.89 8.15 4.27
N ASN A 305 10.36 9.26 4.82
CA ASN A 305 10.74 10.62 4.43
C ASN A 305 12.23 10.91 4.72
N ILE A 306 12.76 10.42 5.86
CA ILE A 306 14.19 10.54 6.20
C ILE A 306 15.05 9.67 5.28
N ALA A 307 14.60 8.46 4.93
CA ALA A 307 15.30 7.63 3.95
C ALA A 307 15.31 8.29 2.56
N LEU A 308 14.23 8.95 2.15
CA LEU A 308 14.16 9.73 0.92
C LEU A 308 15.13 10.92 0.95
N TYR A 309 15.17 11.69 2.05
CA TYR A 309 16.14 12.79 2.24
C TYR A 309 17.59 12.29 2.17
N LYS A 310 17.93 11.17 2.83
CA LYS A 310 19.26 10.54 2.74
C LYS A 310 19.66 10.11 1.33
N VAL A 311 18.70 9.72 0.49
CA VAL A 311 18.96 9.38 -0.92
C VAL A 311 19.12 10.65 -1.76
N CYS A 312 18.34 11.70 -1.51
CA CYS A 312 18.52 12.99 -2.15
C CYS A 312 19.90 13.59 -1.85
N THR A 313 20.31 13.68 -0.58
CA THR A 313 21.62 14.26 -0.20
C THR A 313 22.80 13.47 -0.77
N ALA A 314 22.71 12.13 -0.82
CA ALA A 314 23.74 11.30 -1.42
C ALA A 314 23.88 11.52 -2.94
N CYS A 315 22.80 11.84 -3.65
CA CYS A 315 22.79 12.02 -5.10
C CYS A 315 22.87 13.48 -5.58
N SER A 316 22.67 14.49 -4.71
CA SER A 316 22.88 15.90 -5.04
C SER A 316 24.39 16.21 -5.12
N GLY A 317 24.98 16.06 -6.31
CA GLY A 317 26.35 16.48 -6.59
C GLY A 317 26.48 18.00 -6.73
N LYS A 318 27.37 18.63 -5.95
CA LYS A 318 27.74 20.05 -6.10
C LYS A 318 28.68 20.24 -7.32
N GLY A 319 28.13 20.08 -8.53
CA GLY A 319 28.89 20.01 -9.79
C GLY A 319 28.65 21.18 -10.75
N CYS A 320 29.54 22.17 -10.72
CA CYS A 320 29.89 23.15 -11.77
C CYS A 320 28.85 23.55 -12.85
N GLY A 321 28.42 24.82 -12.85
CA GLY A 321 27.80 25.48 -14.02
C GLY A 321 26.56 26.33 -13.69
N GLN A 322 26.77 27.60 -13.33
CA GLN A 322 25.68 28.53 -13.00
C GLN A 322 24.91 29.03 -14.25
N GLY A 323 24.17 28.13 -14.90
CA GLY A 323 23.13 28.54 -15.86
C GLY A 323 21.98 29.21 -15.11
N VAL A 324 21.68 30.47 -15.44
CA VAL A 324 20.63 31.24 -14.75
C VAL A 324 19.26 30.62 -15.00
N LEU A 325 18.68 30.00 -13.97
CA LEU A 325 17.37 29.37 -14.00
C LEU A 325 16.61 29.67 -12.69
N ASP A 326 15.28 29.88 -12.79
CA ASP A 326 14.39 30.30 -11.69
C ASP A 326 14.70 29.63 -10.33
N THR A 327 15.29 30.38 -9.41
CA THR A 327 15.57 29.94 -8.03
C THR A 327 14.30 29.51 -7.29
N THR A 328 13.16 30.11 -7.63
CA THR A 328 11.82 29.74 -7.14
C THR A 328 11.37 28.34 -7.61
N LYS A 329 11.73 27.92 -8.82
CA LYS A 329 11.41 26.58 -9.37
C LYS A 329 12.43 25.51 -9.00
N ALA A 330 13.65 25.88 -8.61
CA ALA A 330 14.63 24.96 -8.03
C ALA A 330 14.20 24.50 -6.62
N SER A 331 13.81 25.46 -5.77
CA SER A 331 13.42 25.26 -4.35
C SER A 331 12.31 24.20 -4.11
N SER A 332 11.45 23.96 -5.10
CA SER A 332 10.37 22.95 -5.01
C SER A 332 10.77 21.54 -5.45
N ARG A 333 11.93 21.36 -6.12
CA ARG A 333 12.35 20.10 -6.74
C ARG A 333 13.30 19.28 -5.88
N GLU A 334 14.15 19.93 -5.10
CA GLU A 334 15.07 19.30 -4.14
C GLU A 334 14.38 19.07 -2.78
N LEU A 335 14.86 18.12 -1.99
CA LEU A 335 14.37 17.82 -0.63
C LEU A 335 15.42 18.23 0.39
N ARG A 336 15.13 19.25 1.20
CA ARG A 336 16.04 19.80 2.23
C ARG A 336 15.58 19.43 3.64
N ALA A 337 16.47 19.55 4.62
CA ALA A 337 16.16 19.35 6.03
C ALA A 337 15.04 20.30 6.52
N GLN A 338 15.01 21.54 6.03
CA GLN A 338 13.93 22.51 6.32
C GLN A 338 12.52 22.06 5.89
N ASP A 339 12.43 21.11 4.96
CA ASP A 339 11.14 20.58 4.49
C ASP A 339 10.60 19.47 5.42
N LEU A 340 11.43 18.91 6.31
CA LEU A 340 11.08 17.82 7.23
C LEU A 340 10.49 18.37 8.53
N GLN A 341 9.19 18.65 8.51
CA GLN A 341 8.44 19.29 9.59
C GLN A 341 7.81 18.24 10.52
N PHE A 342 8.69 17.44 11.13
CA PHE A 342 8.40 16.41 12.13
C PHE A 342 9.67 16.12 12.97
N PRO A 343 9.57 15.57 14.19
CA PRO A 343 10.72 15.23 15.02
C PRO A 343 11.43 13.96 14.51
N LEU A 344 12.66 13.73 14.95
CA LEU A 344 13.39 12.49 14.63
C LEU A 344 12.65 11.25 15.18
N PRO A 345 12.69 10.09 14.48
CA PRO A 345 12.00 8.87 14.88
C PRO A 345 12.39 8.37 16.28
N LYS A 346 11.41 8.28 17.18
CA LYS A 346 11.59 7.90 18.60
C LYS A 346 11.34 6.38 18.83
N ASN A 347 11.33 5.98 20.10
CA ASN A 347 11.01 4.62 20.62
C ASN A 347 11.45 3.43 19.73
N THR A 348 12.76 3.26 19.59
CA THR A 348 13.35 2.13 18.83
C THR A 348 12.93 0.73 19.32
N PRO A 349 12.72 0.46 20.63
CA PRO A 349 12.15 -0.80 21.09
C PRO A 349 10.79 -1.12 20.45
N LEU A 350 9.86 -0.16 20.41
CA LEU A 350 8.53 -0.36 19.85
C LEU A 350 8.57 -0.55 18.32
N TRP A 351 9.46 0.16 17.61
CA TRP A 351 9.70 -0.06 16.18
C TRP A 351 10.28 -1.44 15.84
N ASN A 352 11.01 -2.06 16.77
CA ASN A 352 11.61 -3.38 16.58
C ASN A 352 10.72 -4.54 17.05
N ALA A 353 9.54 -4.27 17.61
CA ALA A 353 8.61 -5.29 18.07
C ALA A 353 7.96 -6.04 16.89
N VAL A 354 8.00 -7.38 16.90
CA VAL A 354 7.48 -8.21 15.80
C VAL A 354 6.36 -9.14 16.26
N GLY A 355 6.51 -9.74 17.46
CA GLY A 355 5.49 -10.55 18.10
C GLY A 355 4.44 -9.71 18.83
N ARG A 356 3.21 -10.24 18.96
CA ARG A 356 2.14 -9.61 19.77
C ARG A 356 2.55 -9.44 21.24
N ALA A 357 3.35 -10.37 21.77
CA ALA A 357 3.84 -10.32 23.15
C ALA A 357 4.78 -9.12 23.35
N ASP A 358 5.83 -9.01 22.52
CA ASP A 358 6.77 -7.88 22.51
C ASP A 358 6.01 -6.55 22.37
N TRP A 359 5.08 -6.47 21.41
CA TRP A 359 4.21 -5.31 21.20
C TRP A 359 3.43 -4.91 22.44
N VAL A 360 2.77 -5.85 23.12
CA VAL A 360 1.99 -5.57 24.34
C VAL A 360 2.89 -5.23 25.54
N SER A 361 4.11 -5.77 25.59
CA SER A 361 5.08 -5.46 26.66
C SER A 361 5.68 -4.05 26.56
N VAL A 362 5.78 -3.48 25.35
CA VAL A 362 6.33 -2.12 25.12
C VAL A 362 5.22 -1.07 24.97
N ALA A 363 4.05 -1.42 24.43
CA ALA A 363 2.95 -0.49 24.19
C ALA A 363 2.13 -0.17 25.47
N THR A 364 2.71 0.63 26.35
CA THR A 364 2.07 1.16 27.57
C THR A 364 1.60 2.62 27.38
N GLU A 365 1.28 3.34 28.48
CA GLU A 365 0.89 4.77 28.45
C GLU A 365 1.87 5.66 27.69
N GLU A 366 3.15 5.26 27.63
CA GLU A 366 4.22 5.98 26.95
C GLU A 366 3.90 6.24 25.46
N VAL A 367 3.15 5.36 24.79
CA VAL A 367 2.74 5.54 23.39
C VAL A 367 1.76 6.71 23.23
N HIS A 368 0.83 6.90 24.18
CA HIS A 368 -0.06 8.06 24.16
C HIS A 368 0.72 9.36 24.42
N ARG A 369 1.69 9.30 25.34
CA ARG A 369 2.57 10.43 25.66
C ARG A 369 3.38 10.86 24.42
N HIS A 370 4.04 9.93 23.74
CA HIS A 370 4.81 10.22 22.51
C HIS A 370 3.96 10.86 21.40
N ILE A 371 2.73 10.40 21.14
CA ILE A 371 1.85 10.99 20.10
C ILE A 371 1.50 12.47 20.42
N LEU A 372 1.39 12.81 21.71
CA LEU A 372 1.15 14.18 22.17
C LEU A 372 2.44 15.01 22.11
N ASP A 373 3.55 14.50 22.63
CA ASP A 373 4.86 15.15 22.66
C ASP A 373 5.37 15.49 21.24
N GLU A 374 5.07 14.65 20.23
CA GLU A 374 5.49 14.89 18.84
C GLU A 374 4.85 16.14 18.19
N THR A 375 3.85 16.76 18.83
CA THR A 375 3.33 18.09 18.45
C THR A 375 4.27 19.25 18.77
N LEU A 376 5.34 19.02 19.56
CA LEU A 376 6.31 20.04 19.96
C LEU A 376 7.21 20.45 18.79
N GLU A 377 6.82 21.52 18.08
CA GLU A 377 7.53 22.05 16.91
C GLU A 377 9.04 22.26 17.11
N HIS A 378 9.50 22.54 18.34
CA HIS A 378 10.91 22.83 18.60
C HIS A 378 11.82 21.60 18.44
N GLU A 379 11.28 20.38 18.50
CA GLU A 379 12.03 19.14 18.23
C GLU A 379 12.11 18.79 16.73
N TRP A 380 11.43 19.53 15.85
CA TRP A 380 11.34 19.16 14.43
C TRP A 380 12.66 19.36 13.69
N ILE A 381 12.97 18.43 12.78
CA ILE A 381 14.21 18.41 11.98
C ILE A 381 14.41 19.75 11.26
N SER A 382 13.33 20.34 10.75
CA SER A 382 13.33 21.64 10.09
C SER A 382 13.88 22.81 10.93
N LYS A 383 13.78 22.77 12.27
CA LYS A 383 14.36 23.80 13.14
C LYS A 383 15.90 23.69 13.21
N SER A 384 16.43 22.47 13.09
CA SER A 384 17.87 22.17 13.08
C SER A 384 18.48 22.14 11.68
N ALA A 385 17.71 22.43 10.63
CA ALA A 385 18.13 22.32 9.22
C ALA A 385 19.42 23.08 8.91
N HIS A 386 19.59 24.27 9.48
CA HIS A 386 20.77 25.11 9.33
C HIS A 386 22.09 24.44 9.78
N VAL A 387 22.04 23.52 10.75
CA VAL A 387 23.21 22.75 11.22
C VAL A 387 23.56 21.67 10.19
N LEU A 388 22.56 20.97 9.66
CA LEU A 388 22.75 19.93 8.64
C LEU A 388 23.26 20.53 7.33
N GLU A 389 22.65 21.64 6.88
CA GLU A 389 23.04 22.34 5.66
C GLU A 389 24.42 23.00 5.77
N ALA A 390 24.90 23.31 6.98
CA ALA A 390 26.28 23.72 7.24
C ALA A 390 27.27 22.54 7.23
N LEU A 391 26.88 21.38 7.77
CA LEU A 391 27.70 20.15 7.71
C LEU A 391 27.81 19.60 6.28
N ASP A 392 26.76 19.76 5.46
CA ASP A 392 26.77 19.45 4.02
C ASP A 392 27.56 20.48 3.18
N ALA A 393 28.14 21.52 3.81
CA ALA A 393 28.89 22.61 3.18
C ALA A 393 30.34 22.80 3.69
N ALA A 394 30.74 22.06 4.72
CA ALA A 394 32.12 21.96 5.20
C ALA A 394 32.89 20.84 4.48
#